data_AF-A0AAX2A7Z6-F1
#
_entry.id   AF-A0AAX2A7Z6-F1
#
_cell.length_a   1.000
_cell.length_b   1.000
_cell.length_c   1.000
_cell.angle_alpha   90.00
_cell.angle_beta   90.00
_cell.angle_gamma   90.00
#
_symmetry.space_group_name_H-M   'P 1'
#
loop_
_entity.id
_entity.type
_entity.pdbx_description
1 polymer ?
#
loop_
_entity_poly.entity_id
_entity_poly.type
_entity_poly.pdbx_seq_one_letter_code
_entity_poly.pdbx_strand_id
1 'polypeptide(L)'
;MEKTMQVESRSLLYYFDRITSNNGRDWFLALTWIFVFELISSLIEYKYLTIARTYVIDIQEGIFKELLIAAFVSFFVWHFIYSIVNMHRNQFYFLIMYGLLGLYFYITKDMTFNLLFHNIINPFEFEFNGFGAYTVVQFAIKLIIIYLIFKMFQGFKYSKQMK
;
A
#
# COMPACT_ATOMS: atom_id res chain seq x y z
N MET A 1 -13.34 48.14 -10.62
CA MET A 1 -13.68 47.17 -9.56
C MET A 1 -12.96 45.87 -9.89
N GLU A 2 -11.74 45.74 -9.38
CA GLU A 2 -10.87 44.60 -9.62
C GLU A 2 -11.31 43.48 -8.68
N LYS A 3 -11.78 42.35 -9.24
CA LYS A 3 -12.14 41.15 -8.46
C LYS A 3 -10.84 40.58 -7.90
N THR A 4 -10.54 40.87 -6.64
CA THR A 4 -9.51 40.15 -5.88
C THR A 4 -9.94 38.68 -5.81
N MET A 5 -9.31 37.83 -6.62
CA MET A 5 -9.39 36.38 -6.47
C MET A 5 -8.81 36.04 -5.09
N GLN A 6 -9.68 35.77 -4.11
CA GLN A 6 -9.26 35.12 -2.87
C GLN A 6 -8.73 33.74 -3.23
N VAL A 7 -7.41 33.59 -3.20
CA VAL A 7 -6.76 32.28 -3.26
C VAL A 7 -7.03 31.62 -1.91
N GLU A 8 -8.13 30.86 -1.85
CA GLU A 8 -8.48 30.04 -0.71
C GLU A 8 -7.31 29.08 -0.43
N SER A 9 -6.61 29.23 0.70
CA SER A 9 -5.47 28.39 1.04
C SER A 9 -5.98 26.96 1.25
N ARG A 10 -5.78 26.10 0.25
CA ARG A 10 -6.20 24.71 0.33
C ARG A 10 -5.44 24.03 1.46
N SER A 11 -6.17 23.47 2.43
CA SER A 11 -5.61 22.74 3.58
C SER A 11 -4.71 21.58 3.14
N LEU A 12 -3.70 21.21 3.93
CA LEU A 12 -2.87 20.01 3.68
C LEU A 12 -3.71 18.75 3.49
N LEU A 13 -4.83 18.64 4.23
CA LEU A 13 -5.80 17.56 4.08
C LEU A 13 -6.40 17.50 2.68
N TYR A 14 -6.65 18.65 2.05
CA TYR A 14 -7.17 18.69 0.68
C TYR A 14 -6.16 18.12 -0.32
N TYR A 15 -4.88 18.47 -0.18
CA TYR A 15 -3.84 17.92 -1.06
C TYR A 15 -3.64 16.43 -0.83
N PHE A 16 -3.62 16.01 0.44
CA PHE A 16 -3.55 14.61 0.82
C PHE A 16 -4.71 13.82 0.21
N ASP A 17 -5.94 14.27 0.41
CA ASP A 17 -7.15 13.63 -0.13
C ASP A 17 -7.16 13.59 -1.66
N ARG A 18 -6.67 14.65 -2.31
CA ARG A 18 -6.55 14.71 -3.77
C ARG A 18 -5.60 13.66 -4.31
N ILE A 19 -4.45 13.46 -3.65
CA ILE A 19 -3.43 12.48 -4.06
C ILE A 19 -3.88 11.05 -3.74
N THR A 20 -4.51 10.86 -2.58
CA THR A 20 -4.77 9.53 -2.03
C THR A 20 -6.10 8.91 -2.41
N SER A 21 -7.13 9.72 -2.68
CA SER A 21 -8.47 9.21 -2.98
C SER A 21 -9.21 10.05 -4.02
N ASN A 22 -8.53 11.01 -4.63
CA ASN A 22 -9.14 12.05 -5.48
C ASN A 22 -10.34 12.72 -4.77
N ASN A 23 -10.13 13.13 -3.52
CA ASN A 23 -11.15 13.69 -2.62
C ASN A 23 -12.33 12.74 -2.36
N GLY A 24 -12.04 11.45 -2.15
CA GLY A 24 -13.04 10.42 -1.87
C GLY A 24 -13.89 10.02 -3.08
N ARG A 25 -13.46 10.33 -4.30
CA ARG A 25 -14.17 9.96 -5.54
C ARG A 25 -13.62 8.69 -6.19
N ASP A 26 -12.36 8.35 -5.92
CA ASP A 26 -11.68 7.21 -6.52
C ASP A 26 -11.30 6.19 -5.43
N TRP A 27 -12.11 5.14 -5.31
CA TRP A 27 -11.90 4.07 -4.34
C TRP A 27 -10.66 3.24 -4.66
N PHE A 28 -10.31 3.10 -5.94
CA PHE A 28 -9.21 2.24 -6.36
C PHE A 28 -7.85 2.92 -6.11
N LEU A 29 -7.81 4.25 -6.28
CA LEU A 29 -6.68 5.06 -5.82
C LEU A 29 -6.50 4.98 -4.30
N ALA A 30 -7.59 5.06 -3.52
CA ALA A 30 -7.53 4.89 -2.07
C ALA A 30 -6.99 3.52 -1.67
N LEU A 31 -7.46 2.44 -2.31
CA LEU A 31 -6.95 1.08 -2.10
C LEU A 31 -5.45 0.97 -2.42
N THR A 32 -5.00 1.61 -3.51
CA THR A 32 -3.59 1.62 -3.90
C THR A 32 -2.73 2.25 -2.79
N TRP A 33 -3.16 3.37 -2.24
CA TRP A 33 -2.44 4.03 -1.14
C TRP A 33 -2.49 3.25 0.17
N ILE A 34 -3.62 2.61 0.50
CA ILE A 34 -3.70 1.69 1.64
C ILE A 34 -2.62 0.62 1.51
N PHE A 35 -2.52 -0.02 0.35
CA PHE A 35 -1.50 -1.05 0.10
C PHE A 35 -0.07 -0.51 0.19
N VAL A 36 0.20 0.69 -0.32
CA VAL A 36 1.51 1.36 -0.18
C VAL A 36 1.87 1.57 1.29
N PHE A 37 0.93 2.06 2.10
CA PHE A 37 1.17 2.31 3.52
C PHE A 37 1.34 1.02 4.32
N GLU A 38 0.59 -0.04 3.99
CA GLU A 38 0.78 -1.37 4.58
C GLU A 38 2.17 -1.93 4.28
N LEU A 39 2.63 -1.81 3.03
CA LEU A 39 3.97 -2.25 2.66
C LEU A 39 5.06 -1.49 3.42
N ILE A 40 4.93 -0.16 3.51
CA ILE A 40 5.86 0.65 4.30
C ILE A 40 5.83 0.22 5.77
N SER A 41 4.64 -0.01 6.32
CA SER A 41 4.44 -0.46 7.69
C SER A 41 5.15 -1.79 7.95
N SER A 42 4.95 -2.80 7.09
CA SER A 42 5.57 -4.12 7.23
C SER A 42 7.10 -4.06 7.06
N LEU A 43 7.62 -3.19 6.19
CA LEU A 43 9.07 -3.01 6.02
C LEU A 43 9.70 -2.36 7.25
N ILE A 44 9.03 -1.39 7.87
CA ILE A 44 9.46 -0.80 9.14
C ILE A 44 9.46 -1.88 10.23
N GLU A 45 8.39 -2.66 10.32
CA GLU A 45 8.26 -3.76 11.28
C GLU A 45 9.42 -4.76 11.14
N TYR A 46 9.67 -5.24 9.92
CA TYR A 46 10.77 -6.15 9.61
C TYR A 46 12.15 -5.62 10.05
N LYS A 47 12.38 -4.32 9.88
CA LYS A 47 13.66 -3.69 10.19
C LYS A 47 13.86 -3.53 11.71
N TYR A 48 12.82 -3.08 12.42
CA TYR A 48 12.93 -2.64 13.81
C TYR A 48 12.49 -3.69 14.84
N LEU A 49 11.65 -4.66 14.48
CA LEU A 49 11.24 -5.75 15.38
C LEU A 49 11.94 -7.05 15.00
N THR A 50 12.64 -7.63 15.98
CA THR A 50 13.28 -8.94 15.81
C THR A 50 12.26 -10.05 15.64
N ILE A 51 11.11 -9.94 16.32
CA ILE A 51 10.00 -10.90 16.23
C ILE A 51 9.38 -10.87 14.82
N ALA A 52 9.33 -9.71 14.18
CA ALA A 52 8.83 -9.61 12.80
C ALA A 52 9.61 -10.47 11.80
N ARG A 53 10.91 -10.71 12.05
CA ARG A 53 11.73 -11.63 11.26
C ARG A 53 11.34 -13.09 11.44
N THR A 54 10.70 -13.45 12.55
CA THR A 54 10.22 -14.82 12.81
C THR A 54 8.96 -15.17 12.04
N TYR A 55 8.19 -14.17 11.59
CA TYR A 55 7.05 -14.37 10.69
C TYR A 55 7.49 -14.64 9.25
N VAL A 56 8.73 -14.31 8.89
CA VAL A 56 9.28 -14.62 7.57
C VAL A 56 9.65 -16.08 7.52
N ILE A 57 8.88 -16.85 6.74
CA ILE A 57 9.23 -18.23 6.44
C ILE A 57 10.19 -18.20 5.25
N ASP A 58 11.46 -18.48 5.51
CA ASP A 58 12.44 -18.68 4.44
C ASP A 58 12.02 -19.92 3.64
N ILE A 59 11.64 -19.70 2.38
CA ILE A 59 11.50 -20.80 1.43
C ILE A 59 12.91 -21.31 1.11
N GLN A 60 13.15 -22.60 1.41
CA GLN A 60 14.40 -23.27 1.13
C GLN A 60 14.79 -23.08 -0.34
N GLU A 61 16.08 -22.85 -0.57
CA GLU A 61 16.62 -22.73 -1.94
C GLU A 61 16.38 -24.04 -2.69
N GLY A 62 15.77 -23.92 -3.86
CA GLY A 62 15.38 -25.06 -4.68
C GLY A 62 14.49 -24.68 -5.86
N ILE A 63 14.18 -25.65 -6.69
CA ILE A 63 13.44 -25.48 -7.96
C ILE A 63 12.09 -24.79 -7.74
N PHE A 64 11.41 -25.08 -6.63
CA PHE A 64 10.12 -24.47 -6.30
C PHE A 64 10.22 -22.95 -6.13
N LYS A 65 11.24 -22.46 -5.42
CA LYS A 65 11.49 -21.03 -5.21
C LYS A 65 11.78 -20.32 -6.53
N GLU A 66 12.63 -20.93 -7.37
CA GLU A 66 12.96 -20.39 -8.68
C GLU A 66 11.73 -20.33 -9.61
N LEU A 67 10.89 -21.36 -9.60
CA LEU A 67 9.65 -21.39 -10.38
C LEU A 67 8.67 -20.30 -9.91
N LEU A 68 8.53 -20.10 -8.59
CA LEU A 68 7.68 -19.05 -8.04
C LEU A 68 8.16 -17.66 -8.45
N ILE A 69 9.47 -17.40 -8.35
CA ILE A 69 10.07 -16.13 -8.80
C ILE A 69 9.87 -15.96 -10.32
N ALA A 70 10.13 -17.00 -11.12
CA ALA A 70 9.98 -16.95 -12.57
C ALA A 70 8.53 -16.69 -12.98
N ALA A 71 7.55 -17.30 -12.31
CA ALA A 71 6.13 -17.05 -12.53
C ALA A 71 5.76 -15.61 -12.18
N PHE A 72 6.24 -15.10 -11.04
CA PHE A 72 6.01 -13.73 -10.60
C PHE A 72 6.59 -12.70 -11.59
N VAL A 73 7.85 -12.88 -12.01
CA VAL A 73 8.50 -11.99 -12.99
C VAL A 73 7.80 -12.07 -14.35
N SER A 74 7.44 -13.26 -14.82
CA SER A 74 6.74 -13.43 -16.10
C SER A 74 5.38 -12.71 -16.09
N PHE A 75 4.63 -12.85 -15.00
CA PHE A 75 3.35 -12.18 -14.82
C PHE A 75 3.51 -10.66 -14.71
N PHE A 76 4.56 -10.18 -14.03
CA PHE A 76 4.90 -8.75 -13.98
C PHE A 76 5.15 -8.18 -15.37
N VAL A 77 6.02 -8.82 -16.16
CA VAL A 77 6.36 -8.35 -17.51
C VAL A 77 5.13 -8.35 -18.41
N TRP A 78 4.30 -9.39 -18.32
CA TRP A 78 3.04 -9.45 -19.06
C TRP A 78 2.11 -8.28 -18.73
N HIS A 79 1.88 -8.01 -17.43
CA HIS A 79 1.06 -6.89 -17.01
C HIS A 79 1.67 -5.53 -17.31
N PHE A 80 3.00 -5.41 -17.26
CA PHE A 80 3.71 -4.20 -17.66
C PHE A 80 3.43 -3.86 -19.13
N ILE A 81 3.63 -4.82 -20.03
CA ILE A 81 3.37 -4.65 -21.46
C ILE A 81 1.89 -4.34 -21.68
N TYR A 82 0.98 -5.11 -21.07
CA TYR A 82 -0.45 -4.90 -21.19
C TYR A 82 -0.87 -3.50 -20.71
N SER A 83 -0.32 -3.03 -19.58
CA SER A 83 -0.60 -1.71 -19.03
C SER A 83 -0.10 -0.58 -19.93
N ILE A 84 1.05 -0.75 -20.59
CA ILE A 84 1.57 0.23 -21.55
C ILE A 84 0.68 0.28 -22.79
N VAL A 85 0.32 -0.88 -23.35
CA VAL A 85 -0.48 -0.98 -24.58
C VAL A 85 -1.88 -0.42 -24.39
N ASN A 86 -2.57 -0.80 -23.31
CA ASN A 86 -3.95 -0.37 -23.08
C ASN A 86 -4.08 1.01 -22.42
N MET A 87 -2.99 1.55 -21.85
CA MET A 87 -2.89 2.90 -21.27
C MET A 87 -4.03 3.26 -20.30
N HIS A 88 -4.68 2.27 -19.69
CA HIS A 88 -5.76 2.48 -18.74
C HIS A 88 -5.19 2.84 -17.37
N ARG A 89 -5.70 3.93 -16.77
CA ARG A 89 -5.27 4.43 -15.46
C ARG A 89 -5.24 3.34 -14.37
N ASN A 90 -6.24 2.46 -14.33
CA ASN A 90 -6.30 1.40 -13.32
C ASN A 90 -5.22 0.33 -13.52
N GLN A 91 -4.84 0.03 -14.76
CA GLN A 91 -3.77 -0.93 -15.05
C GLN A 91 -2.42 -0.42 -14.53
N PHE A 92 -2.21 0.89 -14.60
CA PHE A 92 -1.00 1.51 -14.06
C PHE A 92 -0.90 1.40 -12.53
N TYR A 93 -2.02 1.54 -11.80
CA TYR A 93 -2.02 1.34 -10.35
C TYR A 93 -1.73 -0.12 -9.98
N PHE A 94 -2.31 -1.09 -10.70
CA PHE A 94 -1.96 -2.51 -10.51
C PHE A 94 -0.48 -2.76 -10.74
N LEU A 95 0.11 -2.14 -11.76
CA LEU A 95 1.53 -2.27 -12.05
C LEU A 95 2.40 -1.72 -10.91
N ILE A 96 2.04 -0.56 -10.35
CA ILE A 96 2.71 0.00 -9.17
C ILE A 96 2.62 -0.95 -7.98
N MET A 97 1.42 -1.46 -7.67
CA MET A 97 1.24 -2.42 -6.56
C MET A 97 2.11 -3.66 -6.77
N TYR A 98 2.16 -4.20 -7.98
CA TYR A 98 2.97 -5.38 -8.28
C TYR A 98 4.47 -5.12 -8.15
N GLY A 99 4.94 -3.97 -8.64
CA GLY A 99 6.34 -3.55 -8.49
C GLY A 99 6.75 -3.37 -7.04
N LEU A 100 5.89 -2.75 -6.22
CA LEU A 100 6.11 -2.59 -4.78
C LEU A 100 6.11 -3.93 -4.06
N LEU A 101 5.27 -4.87 -4.47
CA LEU A 101 5.25 -6.23 -3.94
C LEU A 101 6.54 -7.01 -4.28
N GLY A 102 7.07 -6.84 -5.49
CA GLY A 102 8.38 -7.39 -5.87
C GLY A 102 9.51 -6.80 -5.04
N LEU A 103 9.49 -5.48 -4.77
CA LEU A 103 10.45 -4.83 -3.89
C LEU A 103 10.36 -5.36 -2.45
N TYR A 104 9.14 -5.57 -1.94
CA TYR A 104 8.91 -6.18 -0.64
C TYR A 104 9.57 -7.55 -0.54
N PHE A 105 9.31 -8.44 -1.50
CA PHE A 105 9.92 -9.77 -1.55
C PHE A 105 11.44 -9.72 -1.59
N TYR A 106 12.01 -8.78 -2.36
CA TYR A 106 13.46 -8.62 -2.43
C TYR A 106 14.07 -8.24 -1.08
N ILE A 107 13.40 -7.39 -0.31
CA ILE A 107 13.90 -6.90 0.99
C ILE A 107 13.67 -7.92 2.11
N THR A 108 12.44 -8.42 2.25
CA THR A 108 12.05 -9.25 3.40
C THR A 108 12.32 -10.73 3.18
N LYS A 109 12.44 -11.16 1.92
CA LYS A 109 12.45 -12.57 1.49
C LYS A 109 11.17 -13.35 1.90
N ASP A 110 10.13 -12.65 2.36
CA ASP A 110 8.87 -13.24 2.78
C ASP A 110 7.98 -13.58 1.57
N MET A 111 8.30 -14.70 0.94
CA MET A 111 7.56 -15.24 -0.21
C MET A 111 6.18 -15.80 0.18
N THR A 112 5.92 -15.97 1.48
CA THR A 112 4.65 -16.47 2.02
C THR A 112 3.66 -15.35 2.38
N PHE A 113 4.09 -14.08 2.33
CA PHE A 113 3.34 -12.91 2.80
C PHE A 113 2.92 -12.98 4.28
N ASN A 114 3.54 -13.83 5.08
CA ASN A 114 3.10 -14.03 6.46
C ASN A 114 3.28 -12.77 7.30
N LEU A 115 4.37 -12.02 7.10
CA LEU A 115 4.58 -10.75 7.79
C LEU A 115 3.59 -9.68 7.30
N LEU A 116 3.36 -9.62 5.99
CA LEU A 116 2.43 -8.67 5.38
C LEU A 116 0.99 -8.93 5.85
N PHE A 117 0.57 -10.19 5.91
CA PHE A 117 -0.73 -10.57 6.43
C PHE A 117 -0.85 -10.38 7.94
N HIS A 118 0.20 -10.67 8.71
CA HIS A 118 0.21 -10.39 10.14
C HIS A 118 -0.09 -8.90 10.41
N ASN A 119 0.59 -8.00 9.71
CA ASN A 119 0.40 -6.57 9.88
C ASN A 119 -1.00 -6.08 9.45
N ILE A 120 -1.56 -6.65 8.36
CA ILE A 120 -2.92 -6.34 7.88
C ILE A 120 -4.01 -6.88 8.81
N ILE A 121 -3.89 -8.15 9.24
CA ILE A 121 -4.92 -8.85 10.01
C ILE A 121 -4.93 -8.42 11.47
N ASN A 122 -3.76 -8.04 12.01
CA ASN A 122 -3.61 -7.61 13.39
C ASN A 122 -3.25 -6.11 13.47
N PRO A 123 -4.15 -5.19 13.05
CA PRO A 123 -3.87 -3.75 13.07
C PRO A 123 -3.69 -3.20 14.50
N PHE A 124 -4.14 -3.91 15.53
CA PHE A 124 -4.04 -3.48 16.93
C PHE A 124 -3.03 -4.27 17.76
N GLU A 125 -2.36 -5.28 17.19
CA GLU A 125 -1.26 -5.96 17.87
C GLU A 125 -0.02 -5.08 17.72
N PHE A 126 0.19 -4.22 18.72
CA PHE A 126 1.42 -3.48 18.87
C PHE A 126 2.34 -4.33 19.72
N GLU A 127 3.30 -4.99 19.10
CA GLU A 127 4.41 -5.55 19.86
C GLU A 127 5.25 -4.39 20.41
N PHE A 128 4.97 -4.02 21.66
CA PHE A 128 5.68 -3.00 22.40
C PHE A 128 7.03 -3.54 22.82
N ASN A 129 8.01 -3.50 21.91
CA ASN A 129 9.42 -3.67 22.28
C ASN A 129 9.98 -2.35 22.90
N GLY A 130 9.17 -1.70 23.74
CA GLY A 130 9.35 -0.35 24.27
C GLY A 130 8.51 0.73 23.54
N PHE A 131 8.15 1.79 24.26
CA PHE A 131 7.46 2.97 23.70
C PHE A 131 8.49 3.89 23.02
N GLY A 132 8.79 3.60 21.76
CA GLY A 132 9.82 4.31 20.99
C GLY A 132 9.25 5.08 19.78
N ALA A 133 10.13 5.77 19.05
CA ALA A 133 9.77 6.46 17.81
C ALA A 133 9.12 5.51 16.77
N TYR A 134 9.53 4.23 16.76
CA TYR A 134 8.90 3.17 15.98
C TYR A 134 7.39 3.07 16.23
N THR A 135 6.97 2.96 17.49
CA THR A 135 5.56 2.79 17.88
C THR A 135 4.72 4.00 17.45
N VAL A 136 5.27 5.21 17.57
CA VAL A 136 4.60 6.44 17.14
C VAL A 136 4.40 6.47 15.63
N VAL A 137 5.44 6.12 14.86
CA VAL A 137 5.36 6.06 13.39
C VAL A 137 4.37 4.99 12.94
N GLN A 138 4.42 3.80 13.55
CA GLN A 138 3.49 2.71 13.28
C GLN A 138 2.04 3.13 13.54
N PHE A 139 1.79 3.71 14.70
CA PHE A 139 0.45 4.20 15.05
C PHE A 139 -0.05 5.25 14.06
N ALA A 140 0.79 6.21 13.66
CA ALA A 140 0.45 7.22 12.67
C ALA A 140 0.09 6.60 11.31
N ILE A 141 0.87 5.63 10.83
CA ILE A 141 0.60 4.93 9.57
C ILE A 141 -0.74 4.19 9.65
N LYS A 142 -1.01 3.48 10.74
CA LYS A 142 -2.28 2.74 10.91
C LYS A 142 -3.49 3.69 10.96
N LEU A 143 -3.37 4.85 11.62
CA LEU A 143 -4.42 5.88 11.58
C LEU A 143 -4.68 6.40 10.17
N ILE A 144 -3.63 6.62 9.38
CA ILE A 144 -3.76 7.03 7.97
C ILE A 144 -4.47 5.94 7.16
N ILE A 145 -4.12 4.67 7.35
CA ILE A 145 -4.78 3.54 6.67
C ILE A 145 -6.27 3.50 7.02
N ILE A 146 -6.64 3.59 8.30
CA ILE A 146 -8.05 3.62 8.74
C ILE A 146 -8.80 4.77 8.08
N TYR A 147 -8.19 5.95 8.03
CA TYR A 147 -8.76 7.11 7.36
C TYR A 147 -8.98 6.87 5.87
N LEU A 148 -8.00 6.27 5.18
CA LEU A 148 -8.11 5.94 3.76
C LEU A 148 -9.16 4.86 3.49
N ILE A 149 -9.35 3.90 4.39
CA ILE A 149 -10.44 2.93 4.31
C ILE A 149 -11.80 3.64 4.31
N PHE A 150 -11.98 4.65 5.18
CA PHE A 150 -13.19 5.46 5.18
C PHE A 150 -13.38 6.22 3.85
N LYS A 151 -12.32 6.80 3.28
CA LYS A 151 -12.37 7.45 1.96
C LYS A 151 -12.63 6.47 0.82
N MET A 152 -12.12 5.25 0.91
CA MET A 152 -12.40 4.17 -0.04
C MET A 152 -13.89 3.82 -0.05
N PHE A 153 -14.52 3.69 1.13
CA PHE A 153 -15.97 3.47 1.23
C PHE A 153 -16.78 4.63 0.64
N GLN A 154 -16.35 5.89 0.84
CA GLN A 154 -16.96 7.04 0.18
C GLN A 154 -16.85 6.93 -1.35
N GLY A 155 -15.68 6.56 -1.87
CA GLY A 155 -15.45 6.36 -3.30
C GLY A 155 -16.33 5.26 -3.90
N PHE A 156 -16.53 4.16 -3.18
CA PHE A 156 -17.45 3.11 -3.61
C PHE A 156 -18.88 3.63 -3.74
N LYS A 157 -19.36 4.37 -2.74
CA LYS A 157 -20.70 4.99 -2.77
C LYS A 157 -20.83 5.95 -3.94
N TYR A 158 -19.83 6.78 -4.19
CA TYR A 158 -19.79 7.70 -5.31
C TYR A 158 -19.83 6.98 -6.67
N SER A 159 -19.04 5.91 -6.84
CA SER A 159 -19.04 5.13 -8.09
C SER A 159 -20.36 4.43 -8.39
N LYS A 160 -21.11 4.03 -7.34
CA LYS A 160 -22.42 3.39 -7.47
C LYS A 160 -23.51 4.39 -7.85
N GLN A 161 -23.35 5.67 -7.51
CA GLN A 161 -24.31 6.73 -7.84
C GLN A 161 -24.13 7.29 -9.27
N MET A 162 -22.98 7.05 -9.88
CA MET A 162 -22.62 7.53 -11.23
C MET A 162 -22.78 6.45 -12.32
N LYS A 163 -23.19 5.24 -11.94
CA LYS A 163 -23.63 4.16 -12.84
C LYS A 163 -25.14 4.16 -12.94
#